data_AF-A0A195F4W2-F1
#
_entry.id   AF-A0A195F4W2-F1
#
_cell.length_a   1.000
_cell.length_b   1.000
_cell.length_c   1.000
_cell.angle_alpha   90.00
_cell.angle_beta   90.00
_cell.angle_gamma   90.00
#
_symmetry.space_group_name_H-M   'P 1'
#
loop_
_entity.id
_entity.type
_entity.pdbx_description
1 polymer ?
#
loop_
_entity_poly.entity_id
_entity_poly.type
_entity_poly.pdbx_seq_one_letter_code
_entity_poly.pdbx_strand_id
1 'polypeptide(L)'
;MVNTQEDDGGMIMDPVTDSLSISDCEKEDSNTFANSCSMSRKRRRIETSQFQIKWQKSECNFKKDTYKLNIEEKRLLKKLNNFEEWEEMPLINIKKLLELHIKLIHKVPPQHKIELSGSHAPTKEEKILFQKHGPIRKGSYRPIEDKIIRKNWNTFCELHDWDPENPKPFLYWRHNGRYYINDIEERQRFVQFLANGLPWRTLYSVYSRFKVLYCNKITYNRYTAKEDKKILTYIENEYLDKRCTKYSELAKLLRRTNRSIFKRYQYLKNQTLDKSETESLVDVKWTLPLIKKFIKTLLSVTISEDIKELKDATLPKPVWQKMEENLNINENVLRTFWQHQLHLQLFSTDPIYLNDIKIQLIEYMYAKGISNTREIIWPNVARHFDGATAVFLCKVFFYLVQECKTDTDNFADVVEYLYHTKIPEIQNAYTDKFLPRIIYENGKISLLNGN
;
A
#
# COMPACT_ATOMS: atom_id res chain seq x y z
N MET A 1 11.77 56.96 -26.67
CA MET A 1 10.89 56.00 -27.38
C MET A 1 11.41 54.61 -27.00
N VAL A 2 10.92 53.93 -25.94
CA VAL A 2 9.55 53.41 -25.65
C VAL A 2 9.20 52.33 -26.70
N ASN A 3 8.88 51.05 -26.43
CA ASN A 3 8.33 50.25 -25.30
C ASN A 3 8.95 48.82 -25.33
N THR A 4 9.16 48.03 -24.28
CA THR A 4 8.29 47.39 -23.23
C THR A 4 7.40 46.23 -23.73
N GLN A 5 7.68 45.01 -23.23
CA GLN A 5 6.76 43.89 -22.90
C GLN A 5 7.63 42.80 -22.23
N GLU A 6 7.71 42.71 -20.89
CA GLU A 6 6.77 41.98 -19.99
C GLU A 6 6.56 40.53 -20.41
N ASP A 7 7.20 39.59 -19.70
CA ASP A 7 6.72 38.22 -19.58
C ASP A 7 6.54 37.92 -18.08
N ASP A 8 5.28 37.72 -17.72
CA ASP A 8 4.70 37.76 -16.39
C ASP A 8 4.52 36.33 -15.83
N GLY A 9 4.36 36.27 -14.51
CA GLY A 9 4.37 35.11 -13.66
C GLY A 9 3.45 33.96 -14.09
N GLY A 10 4.06 32.77 -14.21
CA GLY A 10 3.37 31.50 -13.99
C GLY A 10 3.39 31.12 -12.51
N MET A 11 2.59 31.82 -11.70
CA MET A 11 2.34 31.46 -10.29
C MET A 11 1.90 29.99 -10.20
N ILE A 12 2.67 29.18 -9.47
CA ILE A 12 2.16 27.92 -8.94
C ILE A 12 1.13 28.29 -7.89
N MET A 13 -0.15 28.24 -8.28
CA MET A 13 -1.27 28.37 -7.36
C MET A 13 -1.17 27.27 -6.29
N ASP A 14 -0.84 27.73 -5.09
CA ASP A 14 -0.97 27.03 -3.83
C ASP A 14 -2.44 26.57 -3.68
N PRO A 15 -2.74 25.29 -3.44
CA PRO A 15 -4.08 24.92 -3.02
C PRO A 15 -4.30 25.46 -1.60
N VAL A 16 -4.89 26.66 -1.56
CA VAL A 16 -5.44 27.32 -0.40
C VAL A 16 -6.44 26.38 0.28
N THR A 17 -5.97 25.67 1.29
CA THR A 17 -6.76 25.25 2.44
C THR A 17 -5.80 25.09 3.61
N ASP A 18 -5.69 26.15 4.39
CA ASP A 18 -4.88 26.21 5.60
C ASP A 18 -5.36 25.12 6.58
N SER A 19 -4.57 24.06 6.68
CA SER A 19 -4.88 22.88 7.52
C SER A 19 -4.72 23.17 9.01
N LEU A 20 -4.23 24.35 9.38
CA LEU A 20 -3.89 24.72 10.75
C LEU A 20 -4.79 25.83 11.33
N SER A 21 -5.72 26.39 10.54
CA SER A 21 -6.65 27.43 11.00
C SER A 21 -7.79 26.85 11.83
N ILE A 22 -7.78 27.16 13.13
CA ILE A 22 -8.90 26.92 14.04
C ILE A 22 -9.81 28.15 13.99
N SER A 23 -11.09 28.00 13.62
CA SER A 23 -12.05 29.12 13.66
C SER A 23 -12.94 29.09 14.90
N ASP A 24 -13.07 30.25 15.54
CA ASP A 24 -13.92 30.48 16.70
C ASP A 24 -15.32 30.91 16.27
N CYS A 25 -16.23 29.96 16.07
CA CYS A 25 -17.66 30.23 15.94
C CYS A 25 -18.45 29.11 16.63
N GLU A 26 -19.13 29.44 17.72
CA GLU A 26 -20.12 28.59 18.36
C GLU A 26 -21.47 28.77 17.65
N LYS A 27 -22.07 27.67 17.19
CA LYS A 27 -23.51 27.60 16.94
C LYS A 27 -24.06 26.36 17.63
N GLU A 28 -24.96 26.61 18.57
CA GLU A 28 -25.78 25.60 19.23
C GLU A 28 -26.76 25.00 18.23
N ASP A 29 -27.00 23.70 18.31
CA ASP A 29 -28.30 23.15 17.99
C ASP A 29 -28.56 21.86 18.78
N SER A 30 -29.71 21.87 19.43
CA SER A 30 -30.36 20.85 20.24
C SER A 30 -31.08 19.80 19.37
N ASN A 31 -31.01 18.51 19.74
CA ASN A 31 -32.19 17.68 20.10
C ASN A 31 -31.90 16.15 20.08
N THR A 32 -32.02 15.57 21.27
CA THR A 32 -32.75 14.36 21.71
C THR A 32 -33.31 13.36 20.66
N PHE A 33 -33.02 12.06 20.86
CA PHE A 33 -33.90 10.85 20.85
C PHE A 33 -32.98 9.60 20.75
N ALA A 34 -32.66 8.87 21.82
CA ALA A 34 -33.39 7.78 22.51
C ALA A 34 -33.50 6.44 21.74
N ASN A 35 -32.75 5.43 22.24
CA ASN A 35 -33.07 3.98 22.38
C ASN A 35 -33.45 3.15 21.12
N SER A 36 -33.00 1.91 20.91
CA SER A 36 -32.68 0.81 21.84
C SER A 36 -32.06 -0.41 21.10
N CYS A 37 -31.27 -1.21 21.85
CA CYS A 37 -31.12 -2.69 21.88
C CYS A 37 -31.09 -3.54 20.57
N SER A 38 -30.33 -4.63 20.43
CA SER A 38 -29.79 -5.58 21.42
C SER A 38 -28.71 -6.48 20.79
N MET A 39 -27.76 -6.90 21.63
CA MET A 39 -26.71 -7.86 21.34
C MET A 39 -27.23 -9.31 21.36
N SER A 40 -26.66 -10.18 20.52
CA SER A 40 -26.71 -11.63 20.72
C SER A 40 -25.43 -12.29 20.21
N ARG A 41 -24.50 -12.54 21.13
CA ARG A 41 -23.32 -13.40 20.93
C ARG A 41 -23.74 -14.87 21.06
N LYS A 42 -23.31 -15.74 20.14
CA LYS A 42 -23.09 -17.16 20.45
C LYS A 42 -21.75 -17.64 19.88
N ARG A 43 -20.88 -18.01 20.82
CA ARG A 43 -19.61 -18.75 20.66
C ARG A 43 -19.86 -20.25 20.65
N ARG A 44 -18.83 -20.98 20.20
CA ARG A 44 -18.44 -22.40 20.38
C ARG A 44 -18.61 -23.22 19.09
N ARG A 45 -17.74 -24.16 18.75
CA ARG A 45 -16.50 -24.70 19.35
C ARG A 45 -15.77 -25.45 18.22
N ILE A 46 -14.46 -25.59 18.36
CA ILE A 46 -13.60 -26.45 17.53
C ILE A 46 -13.71 -27.87 18.09
N GLU A 47 -13.86 -28.86 17.20
CA GLU A 47 -13.41 -30.22 17.45
C GLU A 47 -12.97 -30.88 16.13
N THR A 48 -11.85 -31.58 16.24
CA THR A 48 -11.02 -32.19 15.20
C THR A 48 -11.59 -33.51 14.68
N SER A 49 -11.62 -33.69 13.36
CA SER A 49 -11.59 -35.02 12.75
C SER A 49 -10.92 -34.98 11.38
N GLN A 50 -10.01 -35.93 11.16
CA GLN A 50 -9.24 -36.21 9.95
C GLN A 50 -10.12 -36.16 8.69
N PHE A 51 -9.69 -35.41 7.66
CA PHE A 51 -10.30 -35.49 6.33
C PHE A 51 -9.23 -35.62 5.25
N GLN A 52 -9.24 -36.80 4.62
CA GLN A 52 -8.58 -37.09 3.35
C GLN A 52 -9.09 -36.10 2.30
N ILE A 53 -8.19 -35.30 1.73
CA ILE A 53 -8.55 -34.34 0.70
C ILE A 53 -8.67 -35.07 -0.65
N LYS A 54 -9.84 -35.66 -0.89
CA LYS A 54 -10.38 -35.83 -2.25
C LYS A 54 -10.80 -34.43 -2.71
N TRP A 55 -10.02 -33.80 -3.58
CA TRP A 55 -10.45 -32.58 -4.27
C TRP A 55 -11.63 -32.93 -5.19
N GLN A 56 -12.84 -32.89 -4.66
CA GLN A 56 -14.03 -32.64 -5.48
C GLN A 56 -13.80 -31.28 -6.16
N LYS A 57 -13.90 -31.25 -7.49
CA LYS A 57 -14.19 -30.01 -8.21
C LYS A 57 -15.37 -29.37 -7.48
N SER A 58 -15.14 -28.26 -6.78
CA SER A 58 -16.24 -27.40 -6.39
C SER A 58 -16.74 -26.75 -7.67
N GLU A 59 -17.60 -27.46 -8.40
CA GLU A 59 -18.56 -26.82 -9.29
C GLU A 59 -19.29 -25.81 -8.42
N CYS A 60 -19.03 -24.53 -8.67
CA CYS A 60 -19.81 -23.45 -8.10
C CYS A 60 -21.18 -23.55 -8.79
N ASN A 61 -22.04 -24.43 -8.25
CA ASN A 61 -23.43 -24.61 -8.68
C ASN A 61 -24.24 -23.40 -8.22
N PHE A 62 -23.99 -22.26 -8.84
CA PHE A 62 -24.92 -21.15 -8.81
C PHE A 62 -26.04 -21.47 -9.79
N LYS A 63 -27.26 -21.62 -9.26
CA LYS A 63 -28.48 -21.68 -10.06
C LYS A 63 -28.43 -20.52 -11.04
N LYS A 64 -28.52 -20.82 -12.34
CA LYS A 64 -28.76 -19.85 -13.40
C LYS A 64 -30.20 -19.33 -13.22
N ASP A 65 -30.44 -18.56 -12.16
CA ASP A 65 -31.64 -17.76 -12.11
C ASP A 65 -31.48 -16.69 -13.19
N THR A 66 -32.50 -16.58 -14.03
CA THR A 66 -32.50 -15.94 -15.35
C THR A 66 -32.40 -14.42 -15.23
N TYR A 67 -31.26 -13.92 -14.75
CA TYR A 67 -31.00 -12.48 -14.68
C TYR A 67 -30.82 -11.93 -16.10
N LYS A 68 -31.69 -11.00 -16.50
CA LYS A 68 -31.71 -10.41 -17.83
C LYS A 68 -30.58 -9.39 -17.94
N LEU A 69 -29.40 -9.87 -18.33
CA LEU A 69 -28.22 -9.03 -18.55
C LEU A 69 -28.54 -7.85 -19.47
N ASN A 70 -28.07 -6.66 -19.10
CA ASN A 70 -28.20 -5.46 -19.93
C ASN A 70 -27.27 -5.52 -21.17
N ILE A 71 -27.44 -4.58 -22.10
CA ILE A 71 -26.71 -4.58 -23.38
C ILE A 71 -25.18 -4.45 -23.16
N GLU A 72 -24.76 -3.69 -22.15
CA GLU A 72 -23.35 -3.44 -21.87
C GLU A 72 -22.68 -4.66 -21.22
N GLU A 73 -23.38 -5.36 -20.33
CA GLU A 73 -22.97 -6.63 -19.72
C GLU A 73 -22.83 -7.75 -20.75
N LYS A 74 -23.80 -7.88 -21.67
CA LYS A 74 -23.71 -8.83 -22.78
C LYS A 74 -22.50 -8.53 -23.67
N ARG A 75 -22.19 -7.25 -23.91
CA ARG A 75 -20.98 -6.85 -24.64
C ARG A 75 -19.69 -7.17 -23.87
N LEU A 76 -19.67 -7.02 -22.55
CA LEU A 76 -18.53 -7.38 -21.70
C LEU A 76 -18.28 -8.89 -21.67
N LEU A 77 -19.33 -9.69 -21.49
CA LEU A 77 -19.24 -11.15 -21.51
C LEU A 77 -18.85 -11.67 -22.90
N LYS A 78 -19.39 -11.09 -23.99
CA LYS A 78 -18.96 -11.42 -25.36
C LYS A 78 -17.47 -11.11 -25.56
N LYS A 79 -16.98 -9.97 -25.06
CA LYS A 79 -15.54 -9.66 -25.09
C LYS A 79 -14.71 -10.68 -24.31
N LEU A 80 -15.19 -11.15 -23.15
CA LEU A 80 -14.52 -12.18 -22.35
C LEU A 80 -14.46 -13.54 -23.05
N ASN A 81 -15.53 -13.95 -23.74
CA ASN A 81 -15.52 -15.19 -24.51
C ASN A 81 -14.50 -15.13 -25.65
N ASN A 82 -14.35 -13.98 -26.31
CA ASN A 82 -13.26 -13.75 -27.27
C ASN A 82 -11.86 -13.79 -26.61
N PHE A 83 -11.76 -13.64 -25.27
CA PHE A 83 -10.50 -13.84 -24.52
C PHE A 83 -10.25 -15.31 -24.14
N GLU A 84 -11.29 -16.16 -24.09
CA GLU A 84 -11.14 -17.61 -23.92
C GLU A 84 -10.62 -18.29 -25.19
N GLU A 85 -10.86 -17.71 -26.36
CA GLU A 85 -10.32 -18.15 -27.66
C GLU A 85 -8.82 -17.82 -27.87
N TRP A 86 -8.10 -17.27 -26.87
CA TRP A 86 -6.69 -16.93 -27.07
C TRP A 86 -5.82 -18.19 -27.15
N GLU A 87 -5.47 -18.49 -28.40
CA GLU A 87 -4.29 -19.19 -28.91
C GLU A 87 -4.06 -20.57 -28.29
N GLU A 88 -4.66 -21.59 -28.89
CA GLU A 88 -4.12 -22.95 -28.79
C GLU A 88 -2.61 -22.90 -29.09
N MET A 89 -1.82 -23.32 -28.11
CA MET A 89 -0.37 -23.36 -28.26
C MET A 89 -0.03 -24.30 -29.42
N PRO A 90 0.82 -23.89 -30.38
CA PRO A 90 1.18 -24.74 -31.50
C PRO A 90 1.62 -26.12 -31.03
N LEU A 91 1.14 -27.19 -31.67
CA LEU A 91 1.44 -28.57 -31.29
C LEU A 91 2.96 -28.83 -31.18
N ILE A 92 3.75 -28.16 -32.02
CA ILE A 92 5.22 -28.23 -31.99
C ILE A 92 5.80 -27.72 -30.66
N ASN A 93 5.25 -26.64 -30.10
CA ASN A 93 5.66 -26.08 -28.82
C ASN A 93 5.22 -26.98 -27.66
N ILE A 94 4.03 -27.57 -27.75
CA ILE A 94 3.55 -28.54 -26.75
C ILE A 94 4.49 -29.75 -26.70
N LYS A 95 4.85 -30.32 -27.87
CA LYS A 95 5.77 -31.44 -27.95
C LYS A 95 7.15 -31.09 -27.39
N LYS A 96 7.71 -29.93 -27.79
CA LYS A 96 8.98 -29.42 -27.24
C LYS A 96 8.94 -29.29 -25.71
N LEU A 97 7.84 -28.81 -25.12
CA LEU A 97 7.71 -28.67 -23.66
C LEU A 97 7.56 -29.99 -22.92
N LEU A 98 6.91 -30.99 -23.53
CA LEU A 98 6.76 -32.33 -22.95
C LEU A 98 8.09 -33.11 -22.94
N GLU A 99 8.93 -32.89 -23.95
CA GLU A 99 10.25 -33.52 -24.12
C GLU A 99 11.40 -32.68 -23.52
N LEU A 100 11.07 -31.56 -22.87
CA LEU A 100 12.05 -30.60 -22.37
C LEU A 100 12.84 -31.16 -21.18
N HIS A 101 14.16 -31.26 -21.35
CA HIS A 101 15.10 -31.56 -20.28
C HIS A 101 16.02 -30.37 -20.05
N ILE A 102 15.92 -29.76 -18.87
CA ILE A 102 16.58 -28.50 -18.56
C ILE A 102 18.01 -28.73 -18.11
N LYS A 103 18.93 -28.22 -18.92
CA LYS A 103 20.36 -28.26 -18.66
C LYS A 103 20.78 -27.06 -17.82
N LEU A 104 21.21 -27.30 -16.59
CA LEU A 104 21.75 -26.26 -15.72
C LEU A 104 23.21 -25.97 -16.07
N ILE A 105 23.52 -24.70 -16.35
CA ILE A 105 24.89 -24.24 -16.66
C ILE A 105 25.73 -23.92 -15.41
N HIS A 106 25.15 -24.02 -14.23
CA HIS A 106 25.77 -23.61 -12.98
C HIS A 106 25.49 -24.63 -11.87
N LYS A 107 26.36 -24.63 -10.86
CA LYS A 107 26.14 -25.41 -9.64
C LYS A 107 25.04 -24.75 -8.81
N VAL A 108 23.91 -25.41 -8.67
CA VAL A 108 22.76 -24.90 -7.92
C VAL A 108 23.13 -24.72 -6.44
N PRO A 109 22.99 -23.50 -5.89
CA PRO A 109 23.21 -23.24 -4.48
C PRO A 109 22.32 -24.12 -3.58
N PRO A 110 22.80 -24.62 -2.42
CA PRO A 110 22.01 -25.50 -1.55
C PRO A 110 20.64 -24.93 -1.16
N GLN A 111 20.55 -23.63 -0.92
CA GLN A 111 19.30 -22.94 -0.56
C GLN A 111 18.24 -22.96 -1.67
N HIS A 112 18.65 -23.06 -2.94
CA HIS A 112 17.75 -23.18 -4.09
C HIS A 112 17.29 -24.63 -4.34
N LYS A 113 17.72 -25.59 -3.52
CA LYS A 113 17.21 -26.96 -3.53
C LYS A 113 16.06 -27.19 -2.54
N ILE A 114 15.76 -26.19 -1.71
CA ILE A 114 14.76 -26.28 -0.64
C ILE A 114 13.33 -26.20 -1.21
N GLU A 115 13.07 -25.21 -2.06
CA GLU A 115 11.74 -24.99 -2.65
C GLU A 115 11.47 -25.96 -3.80
N LEU A 116 10.29 -26.59 -3.83
CA LEU A 116 9.96 -27.61 -4.83
C LEU A 116 9.96 -27.13 -6.29
N SER A 117 9.21 -26.09 -6.64
CA SER A 117 9.08 -25.63 -8.05
C SER A 117 9.16 -24.12 -8.22
N GLY A 118 9.35 -23.37 -7.13
CA GLY A 118 9.20 -21.91 -7.12
C GLY A 118 7.79 -21.40 -7.45
N SER A 119 6.78 -22.27 -7.57
CA SER A 119 5.40 -21.85 -7.87
C SER A 119 4.67 -21.27 -6.67
N HIS A 120 5.03 -21.75 -5.48
CA HIS A 120 4.40 -21.43 -4.21
C HIS A 120 5.39 -20.70 -3.32
N ALA A 121 4.89 -19.76 -2.52
CA ALA A 121 5.72 -19.07 -1.55
C ALA A 121 6.27 -20.07 -0.53
N PRO A 122 7.56 -19.95 -0.13
CA PRO A 122 8.13 -20.87 0.83
C PRO A 122 7.40 -20.80 2.18
N THR A 123 7.18 -21.97 2.76
CA THR A 123 6.66 -22.23 4.10
C THR A 123 7.57 -21.63 5.18
N LYS A 124 7.14 -21.68 6.44
CA LYS A 124 7.96 -21.17 7.55
C LYS A 124 9.21 -22.03 7.73
N GLU A 125 9.05 -23.34 7.59
CA GLU A 125 10.08 -24.36 7.70
C GLU A 125 11.11 -24.20 6.57
N GLU A 126 10.66 -24.06 5.32
CA GLU A 126 11.55 -23.82 4.17
C GLU A 126 12.33 -22.50 4.32
N LYS A 127 11.70 -21.45 4.86
CA LYS A 127 12.40 -20.19 5.15
C LYS A 127 13.48 -20.34 6.21
N ILE A 128 13.21 -21.10 7.27
CA ILE A 128 14.19 -21.39 8.33
C ILE A 128 15.36 -22.16 7.72
N LEU A 129 15.10 -23.18 6.90
CA LEU A 129 16.14 -23.95 6.20
C LEU A 129 16.97 -23.05 5.26
N PHE A 130 16.32 -22.16 4.52
CA PHE A 130 17.01 -21.22 3.64
C PHE A 130 17.93 -20.30 4.46
N GLN A 131 17.44 -19.80 5.59
CA GLN A 131 18.18 -18.90 6.48
C GLN A 131 19.40 -19.56 7.14
N LYS A 132 19.47 -20.89 7.20
CA LYS A 132 20.69 -21.61 7.63
C LYS A 132 21.87 -21.38 6.67
N HIS A 133 21.59 -21.09 5.40
CA HIS A 133 22.62 -20.83 4.38
C HIS A 133 22.93 -19.33 4.21
N GLY A 134 21.96 -18.45 4.51
CA GLY A 134 22.18 -17.01 4.50
C GLY A 134 20.88 -16.19 4.47
N PRO A 135 20.99 -14.85 4.49
CA PRO A 135 19.84 -13.97 4.63
C PRO A 135 18.93 -14.00 3.39
N ILE A 136 17.61 -14.09 3.62
CA ILE A 136 16.62 -13.95 2.55
C ILE A 136 16.46 -12.47 2.22
N ARG A 137 16.79 -12.09 0.98
CA ARG A 137 16.60 -10.74 0.46
C ARG A 137 15.12 -10.46 0.19
N LYS A 138 14.53 -9.59 1.01
CA LYS A 138 13.13 -9.15 0.91
C LYS A 138 13.01 -7.83 0.14
N GLY A 139 11.80 -7.55 -0.34
CA GLY A 139 11.45 -6.27 -0.98
C GLY A 139 11.67 -6.23 -2.50
N SER A 140 11.63 -5.03 -3.05
CA SER A 140 11.67 -4.76 -4.49
C SER A 140 12.93 -5.30 -5.19
N TYR A 141 12.80 -5.65 -6.46
CA TYR A 141 13.92 -6.01 -7.32
C TYR A 141 14.63 -4.74 -7.78
N ARG A 142 15.96 -4.74 -7.69
CA ARG A 142 16.78 -3.68 -8.28
C ARG A 142 16.87 -3.87 -9.80
N PRO A 143 17.10 -2.81 -10.59
CA PRO A 143 17.29 -2.93 -12.03
C PRO A 143 18.39 -3.93 -12.43
N ILE A 144 19.45 -4.06 -11.63
CA ILE A 144 20.50 -5.06 -11.86
C ILE A 144 20.00 -6.50 -11.72
N GLU A 145 19.10 -6.77 -10.76
CA GLU A 145 18.51 -8.10 -10.57
C GLU A 145 17.60 -8.46 -11.76
N ASP A 146 16.85 -7.48 -12.28
CA ASP A 146 16.04 -7.67 -13.49
C ASP A 146 16.89 -7.95 -14.72
N LYS A 147 18.02 -7.24 -14.88
CA LYS A 147 18.99 -7.50 -15.96
C LYS A 147 19.52 -8.93 -15.89
N ILE A 148 19.81 -9.44 -14.69
CA ILE A 148 20.24 -10.84 -14.48
C ILE A 148 19.14 -11.81 -14.93
N ILE A 149 17.89 -11.62 -14.51
CA ILE A 149 16.78 -12.53 -14.89
C ILE A 149 16.58 -12.53 -16.41
N ARG A 150 16.65 -11.36 -17.07
CA ARG A 150 16.53 -11.27 -18.53
C ARG A 150 17.68 -11.98 -19.26
N LYS A 151 18.91 -11.78 -18.78
CA LYS A 151 20.08 -12.48 -19.31
C LYS A 151 19.92 -13.99 -19.18
N ASN A 152 19.50 -14.47 -18.01
CA ASN A 152 19.28 -15.90 -17.77
C ASN A 152 18.15 -16.47 -18.66
N TRP A 153 17.08 -15.72 -18.92
CA TRP A 153 16.04 -16.13 -19.88
C TRP A 153 16.59 -16.27 -21.30
N ASN A 154 17.35 -15.30 -21.78
CA ASN A 154 17.93 -15.37 -23.13
C ASN A 154 18.91 -16.54 -23.26
N THR A 155 19.77 -16.77 -22.25
CA THR A 155 20.67 -17.92 -22.24
C THR A 155 19.92 -19.24 -22.15
N PHE A 156 18.80 -19.29 -21.42
CA PHE A 156 17.93 -20.47 -21.39
C PHE A 156 17.37 -20.77 -22.79
N CYS A 157 16.89 -19.74 -23.48
CA CYS A 157 16.35 -19.82 -24.83
C CYS A 157 17.38 -20.33 -25.85
N GLU A 158 18.59 -19.78 -25.83
CA GLU A 158 19.70 -20.22 -26.67
C GLU A 158 20.05 -21.70 -26.44
N LEU A 159 20.09 -22.12 -25.17
CA LEU A 159 20.48 -23.49 -24.80
C LEU A 159 19.44 -24.56 -25.15
N HIS A 160 18.16 -24.19 -25.18
CA HIS A 160 17.04 -25.12 -25.36
C HIS A 160 16.27 -24.91 -26.67
N ASP A 161 16.86 -24.18 -27.63
CA ASP A 161 16.25 -23.87 -28.94
C ASP A 161 14.81 -23.34 -28.79
N TRP A 162 14.67 -22.31 -27.95
CA TRP A 162 13.41 -21.66 -27.64
C TRP A 162 13.42 -20.20 -28.03
N ASP A 163 12.32 -19.71 -28.61
CA ASP A 163 12.17 -18.31 -29.00
C ASP A 163 12.07 -17.38 -27.76
N PRO A 164 13.00 -16.42 -27.57
CA PRO A 164 12.97 -15.47 -26.46
C PRO A 164 11.70 -14.61 -26.40
N GLU A 165 11.07 -14.35 -27.55
CA GLU A 165 9.85 -13.55 -27.65
C GLU A 165 8.58 -14.34 -27.28
N ASN A 166 8.71 -15.65 -27.03
CA ASN A 166 7.63 -16.52 -26.61
C ASN A 166 7.81 -17.07 -25.18
N PRO A 167 7.82 -16.22 -24.13
CA PRO A 167 7.92 -16.66 -22.74
C PRO A 167 6.60 -17.21 -22.19
N LYS A 168 5.48 -17.00 -22.91
CA LYS A 168 4.11 -17.33 -22.47
C LYS A 168 4.00 -18.74 -21.85
N PRO A 169 4.61 -19.81 -22.40
CA PRO A 169 4.46 -21.15 -21.85
C PRO A 169 5.10 -21.34 -20.48
N PHE A 170 6.10 -20.52 -20.14
CA PHE A 170 6.82 -20.58 -18.87
C PHE A 170 6.23 -19.63 -17.82
N LEU A 171 5.37 -18.68 -18.19
CA LEU A 171 4.70 -17.78 -17.24
C LEU A 171 3.73 -18.53 -16.31
N TYR A 172 3.18 -19.64 -16.79
CA TYR A 172 2.23 -20.48 -16.06
C TYR A 172 2.53 -21.94 -16.36
N TRP A 173 2.54 -22.79 -15.33
CA TRP A 173 2.73 -24.23 -15.55
C TRP A 173 1.51 -24.93 -16.12
N ARG A 174 0.33 -24.32 -15.94
CA ARG A 174 -0.95 -24.88 -16.34
C ARG A 174 -1.57 -24.03 -17.43
N HIS A 175 -1.85 -24.65 -18.57
CA HIS A 175 -2.54 -24.05 -19.71
C HIS A 175 -3.72 -24.94 -20.06
N ASN A 176 -4.93 -24.37 -20.18
CA ASN A 176 -6.16 -25.12 -20.48
C ASN A 176 -6.37 -26.36 -19.60
N GLY A 177 -6.02 -26.23 -18.31
CA GLY A 177 -6.17 -27.30 -17.34
C GLY A 177 -5.05 -28.35 -17.34
N ARG A 178 -4.09 -28.30 -18.28
CA ARG A 178 -3.01 -29.28 -18.45
C ARG A 178 -1.64 -28.70 -18.11
N TYR A 179 -0.72 -29.55 -17.68
CA TYR A 179 0.69 -29.19 -17.54
C TYR A 179 1.43 -29.58 -18.82
N TYR A 180 2.23 -28.66 -19.38
CA TYR A 180 3.05 -28.97 -20.56
C TYR A 180 4.45 -29.43 -20.18
N ILE A 181 5.00 -28.92 -19.08
CA ILE A 181 6.18 -29.49 -18.41
C ILE A 181 5.64 -30.33 -17.27
N ASN A 182 5.48 -31.64 -17.44
CA ASN A 182 4.83 -32.49 -16.42
C ASN A 182 5.69 -32.71 -15.18
N ASP A 183 7.00 -32.81 -15.37
CA ASP A 183 7.95 -33.06 -14.29
C ASP A 183 8.10 -31.82 -13.39
N ILE A 184 7.97 -32.03 -12.09
CA ILE A 184 8.15 -31.01 -11.06
C ILE A 184 9.64 -30.64 -10.95
N GLU A 185 10.55 -31.59 -11.11
CA GLU A 185 11.99 -31.34 -11.06
C GLU A 185 12.42 -30.45 -12.22
N GLU A 186 11.91 -30.68 -13.43
CA GLU A 186 12.19 -29.80 -14.57
C GLU A 186 11.65 -28.39 -14.33
N ARG A 187 10.46 -28.22 -13.74
CA ARG A 187 9.99 -26.89 -13.33
C ARG A 187 10.91 -26.25 -12.29
N GLN A 188 11.44 -27.03 -11.34
CA GLN A 188 12.40 -26.54 -10.37
C GLN A 188 13.68 -26.07 -11.05
N ARG A 189 14.25 -26.90 -11.94
CA ARG A 189 15.47 -26.61 -12.72
C ARG A 189 15.31 -25.36 -13.56
N PHE A 190 14.14 -25.15 -14.17
CA PHE A 190 13.84 -23.89 -14.86
C PHE A 190 14.01 -22.68 -13.94
N VAL A 191 13.38 -22.70 -12.77
CA VAL A 191 13.43 -21.57 -11.85
C VAL A 191 14.83 -21.42 -11.24
N GLN A 192 15.56 -22.51 -11.00
CA GLN A 192 16.97 -22.49 -10.62
C GLN A 192 17.84 -21.85 -11.71
N PHE A 193 17.59 -22.17 -12.99
CA PHE A 193 18.25 -21.55 -14.13
C PHE A 193 18.05 -20.03 -14.12
N LEU A 194 16.80 -19.58 -13.94
CA LEU A 194 16.48 -18.16 -13.83
C LEU A 194 17.11 -17.49 -12.60
N ALA A 195 17.27 -18.22 -11.50
CA ALA A 195 17.82 -17.72 -10.24
C ALA A 195 19.36 -17.68 -10.20
N ASN A 196 20.04 -18.08 -11.28
CA ASN A 196 21.48 -18.00 -11.37
C ASN A 196 21.98 -16.56 -11.14
N GLY A 197 22.94 -16.37 -10.23
CA GLY A 197 23.40 -15.05 -9.81
C GLY A 197 22.50 -14.33 -8.79
N LEU A 198 21.42 -14.97 -8.31
CA LEU A 198 20.51 -14.44 -7.28
C LEU A 198 20.40 -15.37 -6.06
N PRO A 199 21.51 -15.70 -5.36
CA PRO A 199 21.55 -16.73 -4.32
C PRO A 199 20.67 -16.41 -3.09
N TRP A 200 20.36 -15.13 -2.88
CA TRP A 200 19.63 -14.65 -1.70
C TRP A 200 18.15 -14.36 -1.97
N ARG A 201 17.68 -14.59 -3.19
CA ARG A 201 16.25 -14.57 -3.54
C ARG A 201 15.72 -15.99 -3.52
N THR A 202 14.52 -16.17 -3.00
CA THR A 202 13.80 -17.46 -3.05
C THR A 202 13.41 -17.74 -4.51
N LEU A 203 13.35 -19.01 -4.90
CA LEU A 203 12.92 -19.43 -6.24
C LEU A 203 11.53 -18.85 -6.56
N TYR A 204 10.63 -18.88 -5.58
CA TYR A 204 9.31 -18.24 -5.71
C TYR A 204 9.36 -16.76 -6.05
N SER A 205 10.27 -16.03 -5.40
CA SER A 205 10.42 -14.60 -5.64
C SER A 205 10.92 -14.34 -7.05
N VAL A 206 11.93 -15.11 -7.49
CA VAL A 206 12.52 -14.99 -8.83
C VAL A 206 11.48 -15.32 -9.90
N TYR A 207 10.78 -16.44 -9.75
CA TYR A 207 9.73 -16.84 -10.70
C TYR A 207 8.58 -15.84 -10.76
N SER A 208 8.14 -15.31 -9.60
CA SER A 208 7.15 -14.24 -9.55
C SER A 208 7.61 -12.98 -10.27
N ARG A 209 8.90 -12.62 -10.15
CA ARG A 209 9.46 -11.46 -10.86
C ARG A 209 9.57 -11.71 -12.36
N PHE A 210 10.03 -12.89 -12.78
CA PHE A 210 10.04 -13.32 -14.18
C PHE A 210 8.66 -13.14 -14.82
N LYS A 211 7.59 -13.60 -14.16
CA LYS A 211 6.22 -13.36 -14.64
C LYS A 211 5.90 -11.89 -14.84
N VAL A 212 6.31 -11.03 -13.91
CA VAL A 212 6.06 -9.58 -14.02
C VAL A 212 6.83 -8.96 -15.18
N LEU A 213 8.08 -9.38 -15.40
CA LEU A 213 8.93 -8.86 -16.49
C LEU A 213 8.40 -9.21 -17.87
N TYR A 214 7.82 -10.40 -18.03
CA TYR A 214 7.39 -10.93 -19.32
C TYR A 214 5.86 -11.01 -19.50
N CYS A 215 5.07 -10.66 -18.47
CA CYS A 215 3.64 -10.49 -18.67
C CYS A 215 3.39 -9.18 -19.42
N ASN A 216 2.68 -9.25 -20.54
CA ASN A 216 2.27 -8.07 -21.33
C ASN A 216 1.09 -7.31 -20.66
N LYS A 217 1.29 -6.96 -19.38
CA LYS A 217 0.31 -6.32 -18.50
C LYS A 217 0.80 -4.94 -18.06
N ILE A 218 -0.12 -4.00 -18.00
CA ILE A 218 0.10 -2.65 -17.47
C ILE A 218 0.25 -2.75 -15.95
N THR A 219 1.40 -2.34 -15.43
CA THR A 219 1.76 -2.49 -14.01
C THR A 219 1.93 -1.16 -13.29
N TYR A 220 2.45 -0.12 -13.95
CA TYR A 220 2.86 1.13 -13.30
C TYR A 220 2.00 2.36 -13.67
N ASN A 221 1.13 2.27 -14.67
CA ASN A 221 0.30 3.40 -15.08
C ASN A 221 -0.88 3.62 -14.12
N ARG A 222 -1.36 4.87 -14.00
CA ARG A 222 -2.61 5.16 -13.29
C ARG A 222 -3.81 4.53 -14.01
N TYR A 223 -4.89 4.29 -13.29
CA TYR A 223 -6.16 3.87 -13.88
C TYR A 223 -6.81 5.06 -14.60
N THR A 224 -7.30 4.81 -15.80
CA THR A 224 -8.06 5.79 -16.59
C THR A 224 -9.53 5.75 -16.22
N ALA A 225 -10.26 6.84 -16.46
CA ALA A 225 -11.72 6.88 -16.26
C ALA A 225 -12.47 5.76 -17.03
N LYS A 226 -11.96 5.37 -18.20
CA LYS A 226 -12.50 4.25 -18.99
C LYS A 226 -12.29 2.88 -18.33
N GLU A 227 -11.16 2.70 -17.64
CA GLU A 227 -10.90 1.48 -16.87
C GLU A 227 -11.78 1.44 -15.62
N ASP A 228 -11.88 2.56 -14.90
CA ASP A 228 -12.71 2.65 -13.70
C ASP A 228 -14.19 2.43 -14.02
N LYS A 229 -14.71 3.00 -15.11
CA LYS A 229 -16.10 2.75 -15.55
C LYS A 229 -16.39 1.26 -15.68
N LYS A 230 -15.48 0.48 -16.27
CA LYS A 230 -15.65 -0.98 -16.42
C LYS A 230 -15.60 -1.71 -15.08
N ILE A 231 -14.78 -1.24 -14.13
CA ILE A 231 -14.71 -1.80 -12.78
C ILE A 231 -16.00 -1.49 -12.01
N LEU A 232 -16.51 -0.25 -12.13
CA LEU A 232 -17.77 0.19 -11.52
C LEU A 232 -18.95 -0.63 -12.04
N THR A 233 -19.02 -0.95 -13.34
CA THR A 233 -20.05 -1.85 -13.87
C THR A 233 -20.06 -3.23 -13.19
N TYR A 234 -18.90 -3.74 -12.75
CA TYR A 234 -18.86 -4.98 -11.97
C TYR A 234 -19.33 -4.78 -10.54
N ILE A 235 -19.04 -3.63 -9.92
CA ILE A 235 -19.41 -3.30 -8.54
C ILE A 235 -20.92 -3.08 -8.43
N GLU A 236 -21.50 -2.31 -9.36
CA GLU A 236 -22.92 -1.94 -9.39
C GLU A 236 -23.83 -3.14 -9.71
N ASN A 237 -23.31 -4.16 -10.40
CA ASN A 237 -24.06 -5.37 -10.71
C ASN A 237 -23.82 -6.45 -9.64
N GLU A 238 -24.86 -6.77 -8.88
CA GLU A 238 -24.80 -7.74 -7.78
C GLU A 238 -24.31 -9.14 -8.22
N TYR A 239 -24.69 -9.58 -9.44
CA TYR A 239 -24.25 -10.86 -9.98
C TYR A 239 -22.75 -10.84 -10.32
N LEU A 240 -22.26 -9.79 -10.99
CA LEU A 240 -20.85 -9.66 -11.34
C LEU A 240 -19.97 -9.43 -10.09
N ASP A 241 -20.44 -8.64 -9.12
CA ASP A 241 -19.73 -8.39 -7.86
C ASP A 241 -19.60 -9.68 -7.02
N LYS A 242 -20.55 -10.60 -7.10
CA LYS A 242 -20.49 -11.88 -6.36
C LYS A 242 -19.71 -12.98 -7.08
N ARG A 243 -19.40 -12.84 -8.38
CA ARG A 243 -18.60 -13.84 -9.12
C ARG A 243 -17.23 -14.06 -8.49
N CYS A 244 -16.82 -15.32 -8.37
CA CYS A 244 -15.49 -15.70 -7.87
C CYS A 244 -14.37 -15.30 -8.84
N THR A 245 -14.68 -15.19 -10.14
CA THR A 245 -13.71 -14.95 -11.23
C THR A 245 -13.57 -13.48 -11.62
N LYS A 246 -14.35 -12.57 -11.02
CA LYS A 246 -14.43 -11.14 -11.40
C LYS A 246 -13.07 -10.46 -11.55
N TYR A 247 -12.13 -10.71 -10.64
CA TYR A 247 -10.81 -10.07 -10.69
C TYR A 247 -9.95 -10.58 -11.83
N SER A 248 -10.05 -11.88 -12.15
CA SER A 248 -9.34 -12.49 -13.27
C SER A 248 -9.93 -12.01 -14.60
N GLU A 249 -11.25 -11.87 -14.69
CA GLU A 249 -11.97 -11.34 -15.85
C GLU A 249 -11.59 -9.88 -16.11
N LEU A 250 -11.70 -9.02 -15.10
CA LEU A 250 -11.29 -7.62 -15.18
C LEU A 250 -9.80 -7.47 -15.49
N ALA A 251 -8.94 -8.32 -14.92
CA ALA A 251 -7.51 -8.30 -15.23
C ALA A 251 -7.21 -8.63 -16.69
N LYS A 252 -7.96 -9.55 -17.31
CA LYS A 252 -7.89 -9.83 -18.75
C LYS A 252 -8.38 -8.62 -19.55
N LEU A 253 -9.58 -8.12 -19.25
CA LEU A 253 -10.22 -7.00 -19.96
C LEU A 253 -9.42 -5.70 -19.94
N LEU A 254 -8.74 -5.43 -18.83
CA LEU A 254 -7.97 -4.19 -18.64
C LEU A 254 -6.47 -4.39 -18.87
N ARG A 255 -6.02 -5.62 -19.19
CA ARG A 255 -4.60 -5.99 -19.30
C ARG A 255 -3.79 -5.60 -18.07
N ARG A 256 -4.39 -5.73 -16.87
CA ARG A 256 -3.78 -5.39 -15.57
C ARG A 256 -3.48 -6.68 -14.79
N THR A 257 -2.71 -6.55 -13.70
CA THR A 257 -2.53 -7.67 -12.77
C THR A 257 -3.76 -7.84 -11.87
N ASN A 258 -4.09 -9.08 -11.47
CA ASN A 258 -5.22 -9.36 -10.57
C ASN A 258 -5.10 -8.56 -9.26
N ARG A 259 -3.89 -8.41 -8.73
CA ARG A 259 -3.61 -7.65 -7.51
C ARG A 259 -3.92 -6.15 -7.69
N SER A 260 -3.53 -5.57 -8.83
CA SER A 260 -3.83 -4.16 -9.14
C SER A 260 -5.34 -3.95 -9.23
N ILE A 261 -6.05 -4.84 -9.94
CA ILE A 261 -7.51 -4.82 -10.06
C ILE A 261 -8.17 -4.93 -8.70
N PHE A 262 -7.78 -5.91 -7.88
CA PHE A 262 -8.34 -6.11 -6.55
C PHE A 262 -8.25 -4.84 -5.69
N LYS A 263 -7.07 -4.20 -5.66
CA LYS A 263 -6.88 -2.94 -4.93
C LYS A 263 -7.76 -1.81 -5.47
N ARG A 264 -7.81 -1.62 -6.79
CA ARG A 264 -8.62 -0.57 -7.40
C ARG A 264 -10.12 -0.82 -7.21
N TYR A 265 -10.54 -2.08 -7.29
CA TYR A 265 -11.91 -2.52 -7.04
C TYR A 265 -12.35 -2.19 -5.61
N GLN A 266 -11.55 -2.55 -4.61
CA GLN A 266 -11.84 -2.21 -3.22
C GLN A 266 -11.92 -0.69 -3.01
N TYR A 267 -10.97 0.05 -3.58
CA TYR A 267 -10.98 1.51 -3.52
C TYR A 267 -12.28 2.11 -4.09
N LEU A 268 -12.67 1.70 -5.31
CA LEU A 268 -13.89 2.20 -5.94
C LEU A 268 -15.15 1.75 -5.20
N LYS A 269 -15.16 0.50 -4.69
CA LYS A 269 -16.29 -0.04 -3.92
C LYS A 269 -16.49 0.71 -2.61
N ASN A 270 -15.41 1.03 -1.91
CA ASN A 270 -15.50 1.85 -0.70
C ASN A 270 -16.02 3.25 -1.04
N GLN A 271 -15.53 3.88 -2.11
CA GLN A 271 -16.06 5.17 -2.57
C GLN A 271 -17.55 5.14 -2.94
N THR A 272 -18.08 4.01 -3.42
CA THR A 272 -19.52 3.87 -3.71
C THR A 272 -20.35 3.61 -2.46
N LEU A 273 -19.80 2.90 -1.47
CA LEU A 273 -20.46 2.63 -0.19
C LEU A 273 -20.49 3.87 0.70
N ASP A 274 -19.39 4.65 0.72
CA ASP A 274 -19.26 5.92 1.45
C ASP A 274 -20.24 6.99 0.92
N LYS A 275 -20.82 6.80 -0.28
CA LYS A 275 -21.89 7.66 -0.83
C LYS A 275 -23.31 7.20 -0.47
N SER A 276 -23.49 5.96 -0.02
CA SER A 276 -24.81 5.37 0.24
C SER A 276 -25.15 5.19 1.72
N GLU A 277 -24.15 5.18 2.60
CA GLU A 277 -24.35 5.13 4.05
C GLU A 277 -23.59 6.30 4.69
N THR A 278 -24.35 7.25 5.25
CA THR A 278 -23.94 8.38 6.10
C THR A 278 -22.56 8.96 5.73
N GLU A 279 -22.55 9.95 4.82
CA GLU A 279 -21.33 10.68 4.44
C GLU A 279 -20.64 11.25 5.69
N SER A 280 -19.67 10.51 6.23
CA SER A 280 -18.79 11.01 7.27
C SER A 280 -17.96 12.15 6.65
N LEU A 281 -17.83 13.26 7.38
CA LEU A 281 -17.18 14.45 6.83
C LEU A 281 -15.70 14.15 6.52
N VAL A 282 -15.32 14.31 5.25
CA VAL A 282 -13.93 14.14 4.78
C VAL A 282 -13.15 15.45 4.85
N ASP A 283 -13.84 16.59 4.67
CA ASP A 283 -13.27 17.93 4.82
C ASP A 283 -13.81 18.56 6.11
N VAL A 284 -12.93 18.69 7.10
CA VAL A 284 -13.28 19.11 8.46
C VAL A 284 -12.46 20.32 8.85
N LYS A 285 -13.13 21.42 9.15
CA LYS A 285 -12.52 22.58 9.79
C LYS A 285 -12.48 22.36 11.31
N TRP A 286 -11.28 22.28 11.87
CA TRP A 286 -11.08 22.01 13.30
C TRP A 286 -11.29 23.26 14.14
N THR A 287 -12.48 23.43 14.72
CA THR A 287 -12.78 24.54 15.64
C THR A 287 -12.49 24.14 17.09
N LEU A 288 -12.28 25.10 18.01
CA LEU A 288 -12.10 24.78 19.44
C LEU A 288 -13.25 23.95 20.03
N PRO A 289 -14.54 24.24 19.73
CA PRO A 289 -15.65 23.39 20.15
C PRO A 289 -15.55 21.96 19.60
N LEU A 290 -15.14 21.79 18.34
CA LEU A 290 -14.98 20.47 17.74
C LEU A 290 -13.81 19.70 18.36
N ILE A 291 -12.70 20.38 18.64
CA ILE A 291 -11.54 19.80 19.34
C ILE A 291 -11.94 19.38 20.77
N LYS A 292 -12.74 20.20 21.47
CA LYS A 292 -13.30 19.86 22.78
C LYS A 292 -14.17 18.62 22.72
N LYS A 293 -15.03 18.52 21.70
CA LYS A 293 -15.84 17.33 21.45
C LYS A 293 -14.96 16.12 21.15
N PHE A 294 -13.94 16.28 20.30
CA PHE A 294 -12.97 15.24 19.96
C PHE A 294 -12.29 14.68 21.21
N ILE A 295 -11.71 15.53 22.07
CA ILE A 295 -10.99 15.11 23.27
C ILE A 295 -11.94 14.39 24.24
N LYS A 296 -13.14 14.94 24.49
CA LYS A 296 -14.14 14.30 25.36
C LYS A 296 -14.55 12.92 24.85
N THR A 297 -14.82 12.79 23.55
CA THR A 297 -15.17 11.50 22.95
C THR A 297 -14.00 10.53 23.04
N LEU A 298 -12.77 10.99 22.81
CA LEU A 298 -11.59 10.15 22.88
C LEU A 298 -11.37 9.59 24.29
N LEU A 299 -11.46 10.44 25.32
CA LEU A 299 -11.38 10.02 26.73
C LEU A 299 -12.48 9.00 27.08
N SER A 300 -13.71 9.24 26.63
CA SER A 300 -14.84 8.33 26.84
C SER A 300 -14.62 6.96 26.15
N VAL A 301 -14.15 6.97 24.90
CA VAL A 301 -13.90 5.74 24.13
C VAL A 301 -12.73 4.93 24.67
N THR A 302 -11.70 5.61 25.18
CA THR A 302 -10.50 4.99 25.76
C THR A 302 -10.64 4.63 27.23
N ILE A 303 -11.67 5.16 27.91
CA ILE A 303 -11.89 5.00 29.35
C ILE A 303 -10.69 5.57 30.13
N SER A 304 -10.18 6.72 29.68
CA SER A 304 -9.12 7.48 30.35
C SER A 304 -9.71 8.64 31.13
N GLU A 305 -9.18 8.88 32.33
CA GLU A 305 -9.60 10.00 33.19
C GLU A 305 -8.89 11.30 32.79
N ASP A 306 -7.60 11.20 32.45
CA ASP A 306 -6.76 12.32 32.02
C ASP A 306 -6.26 12.13 30.58
N ILE A 307 -6.26 13.21 29.81
CA ILE A 307 -5.69 13.26 28.46
C ILE A 307 -4.18 12.95 28.47
N LYS A 308 -3.49 13.22 29.58
CA LYS A 308 -2.06 12.90 29.75
C LYS A 308 -1.77 11.40 29.64
N GLU A 309 -2.71 10.53 29.98
CA GLU A 309 -2.57 9.07 29.81
C GLU A 309 -2.40 8.67 28.33
N LEU A 310 -2.90 9.50 27.42
CA LEU A 310 -2.91 9.23 25.99
C LEU A 310 -1.63 9.69 25.27
N LYS A 311 -0.68 10.33 25.96
CA LYS A 311 0.56 10.89 25.36
C LYS A 311 1.43 9.82 24.69
N ASP A 312 1.56 8.65 25.31
CA ASP A 312 2.36 7.55 24.76
C ASP A 312 1.49 6.36 24.31
N ALA A 313 0.17 6.53 24.30
CA ALA A 313 -0.78 5.47 24.02
C ALA A 313 -0.86 5.16 22.51
N THR A 314 -0.74 3.88 22.16
CA THR A 314 -1.02 3.42 20.79
C THR A 314 -2.51 3.11 20.63
N LEU A 315 -3.23 4.00 19.95
CA LEU A 315 -4.67 3.86 19.75
C LEU A 315 -5.00 2.87 18.61
N PRO A 316 -5.61 1.70 18.91
CA PRO A 316 -5.89 0.68 17.91
C PRO A 316 -7.08 1.06 17.02
N LYS A 317 -7.22 0.40 15.86
CA LYS A 317 -8.29 0.65 14.89
C LYS A 317 -9.70 0.75 15.51
N PRO A 318 -10.13 -0.14 16.42
CA PRO A 318 -11.48 -0.08 17.00
C PRO A 318 -11.79 1.21 17.77
N VAL A 319 -10.78 1.91 18.31
CA VAL A 319 -10.97 3.22 18.95
C VAL A 319 -11.38 4.26 17.92
N TRP A 320 -10.73 4.28 16.76
CA TRP A 320 -11.03 5.23 15.69
C TRP A 320 -12.40 4.98 15.06
N GLN A 321 -12.81 3.72 14.93
CA GLN A 321 -14.15 3.37 14.44
C GLN A 321 -15.25 3.87 15.39
N LYS A 322 -15.06 3.69 16.70
CA LYS A 322 -15.98 4.26 17.71
C LYS A 322 -15.98 5.79 17.71
N MET A 323 -14.83 6.41 17.47
CA MET A 323 -14.75 7.86 17.33
C MET A 323 -15.52 8.35 16.11
N GLU A 324 -15.43 7.64 14.98
CA GLU A 324 -16.18 7.92 13.76
C GLU A 324 -17.69 7.83 13.98
N GLU A 325 -18.16 6.76 14.64
CA GLU A 325 -19.57 6.61 15.01
C GLU A 325 -20.08 7.79 15.87
N ASN A 326 -19.27 8.28 16.82
CA ASN A 326 -19.68 9.33 17.76
C ASN A 326 -19.54 10.75 17.20
N LEU A 327 -18.60 10.99 16.27
CA LEU A 327 -18.30 12.31 15.73
C LEU A 327 -18.83 12.52 14.30
N ASN A 328 -19.24 11.46 13.62
CA ASN A 328 -19.60 11.46 12.20
C ASN A 328 -18.49 12.03 11.30
N ILE A 329 -17.24 11.72 11.64
CA ILE A 329 -16.02 12.11 10.90
C ILE A 329 -15.24 10.84 10.61
N ASN A 330 -14.73 10.70 9.39
CA ASN A 330 -14.06 9.48 8.94
C ASN A 330 -12.90 9.07 9.88
N GLU A 331 -12.75 7.77 10.18
CA GLU A 331 -11.69 7.26 11.08
C GLU A 331 -10.28 7.72 10.67
N ASN A 332 -10.03 7.85 9.37
CA ASN A 332 -8.71 8.26 8.87
C ASN A 332 -8.47 9.75 9.04
N VAL A 333 -9.52 10.58 8.92
CA VAL A 333 -9.42 12.04 9.16
C VAL A 333 -9.14 12.29 10.64
N LEU A 334 -9.87 11.61 11.53
CA LEU A 334 -9.67 11.68 12.99
C LEU A 334 -8.26 11.25 13.39
N ARG A 335 -7.80 10.09 12.89
CA ARG A 335 -6.46 9.58 13.17
C ARG A 335 -5.37 10.52 12.64
N THR A 336 -5.57 11.07 11.44
CA THR A 336 -4.61 12.00 10.83
C THR A 336 -4.52 13.28 11.65
N PHE A 337 -5.64 13.86 12.04
CA PHE A 337 -5.67 15.06 12.89
C PHE A 337 -4.96 14.84 14.23
N TRP A 338 -5.24 13.71 14.90
CA TRP A 338 -4.53 13.33 16.12
C TRP A 338 -3.02 13.26 15.90
N GLN A 339 -2.58 12.46 14.92
CA GLN A 339 -1.17 12.16 14.72
C GLN A 339 -0.35 13.34 14.21
N HIS A 340 -0.93 14.18 13.36
CA HIS A 340 -0.20 15.24 12.66
C HIS A 340 -0.31 16.62 13.30
N GLN A 341 -1.24 16.82 14.23
CA GLN A 341 -1.53 18.15 14.77
C GLN A 341 -1.89 18.12 16.26
N LEU A 342 -3.04 17.55 16.62
CA LEU A 342 -3.58 17.71 17.97
C LEU A 342 -2.66 17.12 19.06
N HIS A 343 -2.02 15.98 18.81
CA HIS A 343 -1.10 15.38 19.77
C HIS A 343 0.08 16.32 20.13
N LEU A 344 0.64 16.98 19.12
CA LEU A 344 1.72 17.96 19.30
C LEU A 344 1.21 19.17 20.10
N GLN A 345 0.02 19.68 19.75
CA GLN A 345 -0.59 20.83 20.43
C GLN A 345 -0.93 20.58 21.91
N LEU A 346 -1.28 19.34 22.27
CA LEU A 346 -1.65 18.96 23.64
C LEU A 346 -0.44 18.65 24.53
N PHE A 347 0.60 18.02 23.97
CA PHE A 347 1.64 17.38 24.78
C PHE A 347 3.02 18.03 24.73
N SER A 348 3.25 18.98 23.82
CA SER A 348 4.52 19.74 23.78
C SER A 348 4.61 20.70 24.96
N THR A 349 5.77 20.79 25.60
CA THR A 349 6.07 21.77 26.66
C THR A 349 6.31 23.19 26.15
N ASP A 350 6.85 23.32 24.95
CA ASP A 350 7.37 24.57 24.39
C ASP A 350 6.53 25.06 23.19
N PRO A 351 6.64 26.35 22.81
CA PRO A 351 6.06 26.87 21.58
C PRO A 351 6.40 25.99 20.37
N ILE A 352 5.41 25.71 19.53
CA ILE A 352 5.56 24.73 18.45
C ILE A 352 5.85 25.48 17.15
N TYR A 353 7.14 25.60 16.85
CA TYR A 353 7.66 26.16 15.61
C TYR A 353 8.07 25.03 14.66
N LEU A 354 7.52 25.02 13.45
CA LEU A 354 7.79 23.94 12.50
C LEU A 354 9.25 23.96 12.03
N ASN A 355 9.86 25.14 11.90
CA ASN A 355 11.26 25.27 11.53
C ASN A 355 12.19 24.71 12.62
N ASP A 356 11.88 24.91 13.90
CA ASP A 356 12.65 24.32 15.00
C ASP A 356 12.61 22.79 14.95
N ILE A 357 11.43 22.21 14.72
CA ILE A 357 11.27 20.75 14.56
C ILE A 357 12.09 20.25 13.36
N LYS A 358 12.05 20.96 12.22
CA LYS A 358 12.83 20.58 11.04
C LYS A 358 14.33 20.59 11.34
N ILE A 359 14.84 21.66 11.97
CA ILE A 359 16.25 21.79 12.32
C ILE A 359 16.67 20.66 13.26
N GLN A 360 15.96 20.48 14.39
CA GLN A 360 16.25 19.42 15.36
C GLN A 360 16.22 18.03 14.72
N LEU A 361 15.31 17.80 13.76
CA LEU A 361 15.21 16.53 13.06
C LEU A 361 16.40 16.29 12.13
N ILE A 362 16.88 17.32 11.43
CA ILE A 362 18.09 17.24 10.60
C ILE A 362 19.32 16.98 11.49
N GLU A 363 19.48 17.75 12.56
CA GLU A 363 20.57 17.58 13.54
C GLU A 363 20.58 16.17 14.13
N TYR A 364 19.41 15.62 14.46
CA TYR A 364 19.28 14.25 14.95
C TYR A 364 19.80 13.22 13.94
N MET A 365 19.39 13.31 12.67
CA MET A 365 19.81 12.36 11.63
C MET A 365 21.32 12.45 11.39
N TYR A 366 21.85 13.66 11.35
CA TYR A 366 23.28 13.93 11.15
C TYR A 366 24.13 13.41 12.32
N ALA A 367 23.76 13.76 13.56
CA ALA A 367 24.49 13.34 14.77
C ALA A 367 24.46 11.81 14.98
N LYS A 368 23.43 11.12 14.51
CA LYS A 368 23.35 9.65 14.52
C LYS A 368 24.07 8.98 13.35
N GLY A 369 24.60 9.74 12.39
CA GLY A 369 25.31 9.22 11.23
C GLY A 369 24.44 8.33 10.35
N ILE A 370 23.15 8.66 10.21
CA ILE A 370 22.20 7.82 9.48
C ILE A 370 22.53 7.86 7.99
N SER A 371 22.93 6.70 7.46
CA SER A 371 23.36 6.55 6.07
C SER A 371 22.29 5.91 5.17
N ASN A 372 21.21 5.40 5.78
CA ASN A 372 20.10 4.78 5.07
C ASN A 372 18.75 5.08 5.71
N THR A 373 17.72 5.34 4.89
CA THR A 373 16.33 5.51 5.36
C THR A 373 15.80 4.33 6.18
N ARG A 374 16.34 3.12 5.99
CA ARG A 374 15.94 1.91 6.74
C ARG A 374 16.48 1.86 8.17
N GLU A 375 17.50 2.65 8.48
CA GLU A 375 18.06 2.75 9.83
C GLU A 375 17.16 3.61 10.74
N ILE A 376 16.27 4.42 10.14
CA ILE A 376 15.38 5.31 10.88
C ILE A 376 14.25 4.51 11.53
N ILE A 377 14.30 4.40 12.85
CA ILE A 377 13.22 3.83 13.66
C ILE A 377 12.42 4.98 14.25
N TRP A 378 11.39 5.44 13.53
CA TRP A 378 10.59 6.62 13.91
C TRP A 378 10.06 6.64 15.35
N PRO A 379 9.61 5.52 15.94
CA PRO A 379 9.24 5.51 17.36
C PRO A 379 10.38 5.88 18.31
N ASN A 380 11.64 5.56 17.97
CA ASN A 380 12.79 5.96 18.76
C ASN A 380 13.11 7.45 18.55
N VAL A 381 12.97 7.96 17.33
CA VAL A 381 13.14 9.38 17.03
C VAL A 381 12.15 10.21 17.83
N ALA A 382 10.86 9.83 17.81
CA ALA A 382 9.80 10.55 18.51
C ALA A 382 10.04 10.72 20.02
N ARG A 383 10.79 9.83 20.68
CA ARG A 383 11.14 9.99 22.11
C ARG A 383 12.02 11.21 22.39
N HIS A 384 12.65 11.78 21.36
CA HIS A 384 13.48 12.99 21.47
C HIS A 384 12.71 14.27 21.15
N PHE A 385 11.44 14.18 20.74
CA PHE A 385 10.62 15.31 20.34
C PHE A 385 9.35 15.33 21.18
N ASP A 386 9.25 16.27 22.11
CA ASP A 386 8.13 16.31 23.02
C ASP A 386 6.80 16.54 22.28
N GLY A 387 5.80 15.72 22.58
CA GLY A 387 4.49 15.75 21.93
C GLY A 387 4.47 15.36 20.43
N ALA A 388 5.61 15.17 19.76
CA ALA A 388 5.61 14.82 18.34
C ALA A 388 5.38 13.32 18.13
N THR A 389 4.52 12.97 17.16
CA THR A 389 4.32 11.57 16.81
C THR A 389 5.35 11.10 15.78
N ALA A 390 5.67 9.80 15.82
CA ALA A 390 6.52 9.15 14.82
C ALA A 390 6.03 9.37 13.38
N VAL A 391 4.72 9.42 13.16
CA VAL A 391 4.10 9.61 11.85
C VAL A 391 4.29 11.06 11.37
N PHE A 392 4.13 12.03 12.27
CA PHE A 392 4.38 13.43 11.99
C PHE A 392 5.84 13.69 11.60
N LEU A 393 6.80 13.23 12.42
CA LEU A 393 8.23 13.39 12.14
C LEU A 393 8.64 12.71 10.83
N CYS A 394 8.11 11.52 10.55
CA CYS A 394 8.34 10.84 9.28
C CYS A 394 7.87 11.68 8.09
N LYS A 395 6.71 12.31 8.19
CA LYS A 395 6.15 13.15 7.13
C LYS A 395 6.97 14.43 6.94
N VAL A 396 7.35 15.10 8.04
CA VAL A 396 8.19 16.31 8.01
C VAL A 396 9.53 16.02 7.34
N PHE A 397 10.22 14.97 7.76
CA PHE A 397 11.50 14.60 7.17
C PHE A 397 11.39 14.18 5.70
N PHE A 398 10.33 13.45 5.35
CA PHE A 398 10.10 13.08 3.96
C PHE A 398 10.00 14.32 3.05
N TYR A 399 9.31 15.37 3.48
CA TYR A 399 9.26 16.62 2.71
C TYR A 399 10.60 17.35 2.66
N LEU A 400 11.36 17.37 3.76
CA LEU A 400 12.72 17.93 3.75
C LEU A 400 13.60 17.25 2.69
N VAL A 401 13.54 15.92 2.62
CA VAL A 401 14.27 15.14 1.61
C VAL A 401 13.75 15.43 0.19
N GLN A 402 12.45 15.60 -0.01
CA GLN A 402 11.88 15.94 -1.33
C GLN A 402 12.25 17.34 -1.80
N GLU A 403 12.43 18.29 -0.89
CA GLU A 403 12.87 19.65 -1.20
C GLU A 403 14.37 19.73 -1.54
N CYS A 404 15.15 18.67 -1.28
CA CYS A 404 16.55 18.61 -1.65
C CYS A 404 16.68 18.55 -3.18
N LYS A 405 17.40 19.52 -3.75
CA LYS A 405 17.70 19.59 -5.19
C LYS A 405 18.96 18.80 -5.57
N THR A 406 19.46 17.94 -4.69
CA THR A 406 20.70 17.19 -4.93
C THR A 406 20.43 16.01 -5.86
N ASP A 407 21.19 15.90 -6.95
CA ASP A 407 21.14 14.76 -7.90
C ASP A 407 21.77 13.46 -7.33
N THR A 408 21.99 13.39 -6.02
CA THR A 408 22.66 12.28 -5.37
C THR A 408 21.65 11.19 -4.96
N ASP A 409 21.88 9.97 -5.46
CA ASP A 409 21.16 8.76 -5.03
C ASP A 409 21.58 8.27 -3.62
N ASN A 410 22.61 8.87 -3.03
CA ASN A 410 23.15 8.51 -1.74
C ASN A 410 22.48 9.29 -0.61
N PHE A 411 21.83 8.57 0.29
CA PHE A 411 21.09 9.17 1.40
C PHE A 411 21.99 9.87 2.43
N ALA A 412 23.24 9.41 2.62
CA ALA A 412 24.18 10.09 3.51
C ALA A 412 24.47 11.52 3.04
N ASP A 413 24.72 11.70 1.74
CA ASP A 413 24.98 13.00 1.13
C ASP A 413 23.76 13.93 1.25
N VAL A 414 22.54 13.36 1.19
CA VAL A 414 21.29 14.11 1.43
C VAL A 414 21.24 14.63 2.87
N VAL A 415 21.62 13.82 3.86
CA VAL A 415 21.67 14.23 5.27
C VAL A 415 22.74 15.31 5.50
N GLU A 416 23.92 15.18 4.88
CA GLU A 416 24.95 16.23 4.93
C GLU A 416 24.47 17.54 4.29
N TYR A 417 23.82 17.47 3.13
CA TYR A 417 23.25 18.64 2.47
C TYR A 417 22.18 19.32 3.34
N LEU A 418 21.29 18.53 3.93
CA LEU A 418 20.28 19.05 4.84
C LEU A 418 20.92 19.78 6.02
N TYR A 419 21.98 19.22 6.59
CA TYR A 419 22.66 19.82 7.74
C TYR A 419 23.42 21.10 7.37
N HIS A 420 24.24 21.08 6.33
CA HIS A 420 25.12 22.20 5.99
C HIS A 420 24.44 23.31 5.18
N THR A 421 23.42 22.98 4.39
CA THR A 421 22.77 23.95 3.48
C THR A 421 21.37 24.28 3.93
N LYS A 422 20.54 23.26 4.25
CA LYS A 422 19.11 23.47 4.53
C LYS A 422 18.87 24.09 5.91
N ILE A 423 19.65 23.75 6.94
CA ILE A 423 19.52 24.40 8.26
C ILE A 423 19.71 25.93 8.15
N PRO A 424 20.79 26.46 7.53
CA PRO A 424 20.92 27.89 7.32
C PRO A 424 19.77 28.51 6.51
N GLU A 425 19.26 27.84 5.49
CA GLU A 425 18.08 28.32 4.74
C GLU A 425 16.84 28.45 5.63
N ILE A 426 16.60 27.47 6.50
CA ILE A 426 15.47 27.46 7.44
C ILE A 426 15.63 28.56 8.48
N GLN A 427 16.84 28.76 9.02
CA GLN A 427 17.12 29.81 10.01
C GLN A 427 16.96 31.22 9.45
N ASN A 428 17.24 31.41 8.16
CA ASN A 428 17.10 32.69 7.47
C ASN A 428 15.69 32.91 6.88
N ALA A 429 14.74 31.98 7.11
CA ALA A 429 13.38 32.12 6.62
C ALA A 429 12.64 33.25 7.35
N TYR A 430 12.03 34.16 6.59
CA TYR A 430 11.26 35.29 7.14
C TYR A 430 9.93 34.88 7.80
N THR A 431 9.47 33.65 7.55
CA THR A 431 8.20 33.13 8.06
C THR A 431 8.38 31.72 8.60
N ASP A 432 7.67 31.43 9.70
CA ASP A 432 7.53 30.08 10.23
C ASP A 432 6.06 29.76 10.49
N LYS A 433 5.73 28.48 10.38
CA LYS A 433 4.42 27.96 10.76
C LYS A 433 4.44 27.69 12.26
N PHE A 434 3.69 28.52 12.96
CA PHE A 434 3.42 28.35 14.39
C PHE A 434 2.17 27.49 14.58
N LEU A 435 2.25 26.49 15.46
CA LEU A 435 1.07 25.77 15.96
C LEU A 435 0.77 26.22 17.39
N PRO A 436 -0.45 26.72 17.67
CA PRO A 436 -0.79 27.14 19.02
C PRO A 436 -0.93 25.92 19.94
N ARG A 437 -0.51 26.07 21.19
CA ARG A 437 -0.67 25.03 22.21
C ARG A 437 -2.10 25.03 22.72
N ILE A 438 -2.62 23.83 22.99
CA ILE A 438 -3.97 23.62 23.49
C ILE A 438 -3.86 23.07 24.91
N ILE A 439 -4.40 23.79 25.88
CA ILE A 439 -4.58 23.27 27.24
C ILE A 439 -5.97 22.66 27.34
N TYR A 440 -6.04 21.44 27.85
CA TYR A 440 -7.29 20.79 28.25
C TYR A 440 -7.25 20.48 29.75
N GLU A 441 -7.95 21.29 30.55
CA GLU A 441 -8.02 21.13 32.00
C GLU A 441 -9.46 21.26 32.49
N ASN A 442 -9.91 20.32 33.34
CA ASN A 442 -11.26 20.31 33.93
C ASN A 442 -12.38 20.47 32.87
N GLY A 443 -12.19 19.87 31.69
CA GLY A 443 -13.14 19.94 30.59
C GLY A 443 -13.23 21.30 29.89
N LYS A 444 -12.33 22.24 30.18
CA LYS A 444 -12.17 23.52 29.48
C LYS A 444 -10.99 23.45 28.50
N ILE A 445 -11.13 24.12 27.36
CA ILE A 445 -10.06 24.28 26.37
C ILE A 445 -9.66 25.75 26.36
N SER A 446 -8.36 26.01 26.37
CA SER A 446 -7.77 27.31 26.10
C SER A 446 -6.61 27.20 25.13
N LEU A 447 -6.42 28.24 24.32
CA LEU A 447 -5.25 28.40 23.46
C LEU A 447 -4.17 29.17 24.23
N LEU A 448 -2.97 28.60 24.30
CA LEU A 448 -1.76 29.33 24.63
C LEU A 448 -1.16 29.81 23.32
N ASN A 449 -1.33 31.11 23.03
CA ASN A 449 -0.57 31.75 21.97
C ASN A 449 0.85 32.00 22.51
N GLY A 450 1.86 31.71 21.69
CA GLY A 450 3.23 32.11 21.98
C GLY A 450 3.29 33.63 22.01
N ASN A 451 3.97 34.19 23.01
CA ASN A 451 4.34 35.60 23.03
C ASN A 451 5.31 35.94 21.90
#